data_AF-A0A1L8MGI6-F1
#
_entry.id   AF-A0A1L8MGI6-F1
#
_cell.length_a   1.000
_cell.length_b   1.000
_cell.length_c   1.000
_cell.angle_alpha   90.00
_cell.angle_beta   90.00
_cell.angle_gamma   90.00
#
_symmetry.space_group_name_H-M   'P 1'
#
loop_
_entity.id
_entity.type
_entity.pdbx_description
1 polymer ?
#
loop_
_entity_poly.entity_id
_entity_poly.type
_entity_poly.pdbx_seq_one_letter_code
_entity_poly.pdbx_strand_id
1 'polypeptide(L)'
;MSDINGVSVNSAFFAGRTGLQRASDGIEQAASNIAQTTVRSNESLASPSQTTNELSSASEGSSRSVTDDLIALNVNSTSAEASASVLEVANENLGTIIDILA
;
A
#
# COMPACT_ATOMS: atom_id res chain seq x y z
N MET A 1 4.23 2.35 37.85
CA MET A 1 4.20 1.54 36.61
C MET A 1 3.01 1.93 35.72
N SER A 2 2.62 3.21 35.65
CA SER A 2 1.38 3.65 34.95
C SER A 2 1.65 4.59 33.77
N ASP A 3 2.89 5.05 33.60
CA ASP A 3 3.26 6.10 32.64
C ASP A 3 3.44 5.61 31.20
N ILE A 4 3.31 4.30 30.96
CA ILE A 4 3.52 3.68 29.64
C ILE A 4 2.26 3.82 28.77
N ASN A 5 1.08 3.96 29.35
CA ASN A 5 -0.19 3.86 28.61
C ASN A 5 -0.55 5.14 27.82
N GLY A 6 -0.23 6.33 28.34
CA GLY A 6 -0.47 7.59 27.63
C GLY A 6 0.52 7.89 26.51
N VAL A 7 1.80 7.51 26.71
CA VAL A 7 2.87 7.72 25.73
C VAL A 7 2.76 6.68 24.60
N SER A 8 2.42 5.43 24.91
CA SER A 8 2.27 4.38 23.89
C SER A 8 1.11 4.66 22.93
N VAL A 9 -0.05 5.09 23.42
CA VAL A 9 -1.23 5.41 22.58
C VAL A 9 -0.94 6.61 21.66
N ASN A 10 -0.31 7.67 22.17
CA ASN A 10 0.07 8.82 21.36
C ASN A 10 1.10 8.44 20.28
N SER A 11 2.09 7.61 20.65
CA SER A 11 3.10 7.13 19.71
C SER A 11 2.55 6.14 18.67
N ALA A 12 1.60 5.28 19.04
CA ALA A 12 0.94 4.33 18.15
C ALA A 12 0.00 5.04 17.17
N PHE A 13 -0.73 6.06 17.62
CA PHE A 13 -1.54 6.92 16.76
C PHE A 13 -0.68 7.67 15.74
N PHE A 14 0.44 8.25 16.19
CA PHE A 14 1.40 8.92 15.31
C PHE A 14 2.02 7.96 14.29
N ALA A 15 2.42 6.76 14.73
CA ALA A 15 2.98 5.73 13.87
C ALA A 15 1.94 5.19 12.88
N GLY A 16 0.71 4.96 13.32
CA GLY A 16 -0.41 4.53 12.49
C GLY A 16 -0.75 5.56 11.42
N ARG A 17 -0.86 6.85 11.77
CA ARG A 17 -1.13 7.92 10.80
C ARG A 17 0.00 8.09 9.78
N THR A 18 1.25 8.02 10.24
CA THR A 18 2.43 8.10 9.36
C THR A 18 2.54 6.86 8.46
N GLY A 19 2.24 5.68 8.98
CA GLY A 19 2.18 4.42 8.24
C GLY A 19 1.10 4.42 7.17
N LEU A 20 -0.11 4.87 7.53
CA LEU A 20 -1.23 5.07 6.60
C LEU A 20 -0.85 6.02 5.48
N GLN A 21 -0.25 7.18 5.79
CA GLN A 21 0.12 8.15 4.77
C GLN A 21 1.15 7.58 3.77
N ARG A 22 2.20 6.91 4.28
CA ARG A 22 3.20 6.25 3.44
C ARG A 22 2.60 5.13 2.60
N ALA A 23 1.69 4.35 3.18
CA ALA A 23 1.00 3.30 2.47
C ALA A 23 0.11 3.85 1.36
N SER A 24 -0.62 4.95 1.61
CA SER A 24 -1.40 5.65 0.59
C SER A 24 -0.53 6.14 -0.57
N ASP A 25 0.61 6.77 -0.27
CA ASP A 25 1.56 7.21 -1.31
C ASP A 25 2.10 6.03 -2.14
N GLY A 26 2.41 4.91 -1.49
CA GLY A 26 2.88 3.69 -2.15
C GLY A 26 1.80 3.01 -3.01
N ILE A 27 0.55 3.00 -2.56
CA ILE A 27 -0.61 2.51 -3.32
C ILE A 27 -0.83 3.35 -4.57
N GLU A 28 -0.81 4.69 -4.45
CA GLU A 28 -0.99 5.63 -5.57
C GLU A 28 0.09 5.40 -6.64
N GLN A 29 1.35 5.30 -6.23
CA GLN A 29 2.48 5.07 -7.14
C GLN A 29 2.38 3.72 -7.86
N ALA A 30 2.10 2.65 -7.12
CA ALA A 30 1.97 1.30 -7.69
C ALA A 30 0.77 1.22 -8.65
N ALA A 31 -0.38 1.79 -8.28
CA ALA A 31 -1.56 1.86 -9.15
C ALA A 31 -1.29 2.63 -10.44
N SER A 32 -0.55 3.75 -10.36
CA SER A 32 -0.15 4.53 -11.54
C SER A 32 0.78 3.74 -12.47
N ASN A 33 1.78 3.03 -11.92
CA ASN A 33 2.69 2.18 -12.70
C ASN A 33 1.95 1.03 -13.40
N ILE A 34 1.02 0.38 -12.69
CA ILE A 34 0.17 -0.69 -13.25
C ILE A 34 -0.67 -0.14 -14.39
N ALA A 35 -1.37 0.98 -14.19
CA ALA A 35 -2.23 1.58 -15.21
C ALA A 35 -1.44 1.96 -16.47
N GLN A 36 -0.27 2.58 -16.31
CA GLN A 36 0.61 2.92 -17.44
C GLN A 36 1.09 1.67 -18.19
N THR A 37 1.41 0.59 -17.47
CA THR A 37 1.88 -0.65 -18.09
C THR A 37 0.76 -1.43 -18.75
N THR A 38 -0.46 -1.42 -18.19
CA THR A 38 -1.67 -1.97 -18.82
C THR A 38 -1.97 -1.26 -20.14
N VAL A 39 -1.89 0.08 -20.18
CA VAL A 39 -2.10 0.86 -21.41
C VAL A 39 -1.04 0.52 -22.47
N ARG A 40 0.25 0.44 -22.10
CA ARG A 40 1.34 0.06 -23.02
C ARG A 40 1.19 -1.37 -23.54
N SER A 41 0.78 -2.30 -22.69
CA SER A 41 0.53 -3.71 -23.08
C SER A 41 -0.62 -3.83 -24.08
N ASN A 42 -1.67 -3.02 -23.92
CA ASN A 42 -2.79 -2.97 -24.87
C ASN A 42 -2.40 -2.38 -26.24
N GLU A 43 -1.55 -1.35 -26.27
CA GLU A 43 -1.07 -0.74 -27.52
C GLU A 43 -0.14 -1.69 -28.30
N SER A 44 0.72 -2.43 -27.60
CA SER A 44 1.60 -3.45 -28.20
C SER A 44 0.85 -4.60 -28.87
N LEU A 45 -0.38 -4.92 -28.43
CA LEU A 45 -1.22 -5.97 -29.03
C LEU A 45 -1.94 -5.48 -30.31
N ALA A 46 -2.06 -4.16 -30.51
CA ALA A 46 -2.79 -3.56 -31.63
C ALA A 46 -1.93 -3.34 -32.90
N SER A 47 -0.59 -3.44 -32.81
CA SER A 47 0.33 -3.27 -33.94
C SER A 47 1.16 -4.54 -34.18
N PRO A 48 0.74 -5.47 -35.05
CA PRO A 48 1.43 -6.76 -35.25
C PRO A 48 2.67 -6.70 -36.17
N SER A 49 3.26 -5.51 -36.39
CA SER A 49 4.35 -5.36 -37.35
C SER A 49 5.66 -5.06 -36.63
N GLN A 50 6.56 -6.04 -36.71
CA GLN A 50 8.03 -5.98 -36.51
C GLN A 50 8.56 -6.66 -35.23
N THR A 51 9.40 -7.68 -35.48
CA THR A 51 10.44 -8.28 -34.60
C THR A 51 9.99 -9.22 -33.47
N THR A 52 9.73 -10.48 -33.84
CA THR A 52 9.42 -11.65 -32.99
C THR A 52 10.52 -12.06 -32.00
N ASN A 53 11.75 -11.53 -32.11
CA ASN A 53 12.88 -11.89 -31.24
C ASN A 53 13.18 -10.89 -30.11
N GLU A 54 12.76 -9.62 -30.24
CA GLU A 54 12.95 -8.58 -29.22
C GLU A 54 11.70 -8.46 -28.29
N LEU A 55 10.53 -8.87 -28.79
CA LEU A 55 9.26 -8.78 -28.07
C LEU A 55 9.15 -9.79 -26.91
N SER A 56 9.78 -10.97 -27.01
CA SER A 56 9.77 -11.96 -25.92
C SER A 56 10.51 -11.45 -24.67
N SER A 57 11.68 -10.82 -24.83
CA SER A 57 12.44 -10.26 -23.71
C SER A 57 11.80 -9.01 -23.11
N ALA A 58 11.17 -8.16 -23.95
CA ALA A 58 10.42 -7.00 -23.47
C ALA A 58 9.11 -7.39 -22.75
N SER A 59 8.43 -8.45 -23.20
CA SER A 59 7.22 -8.99 -22.58
C SER A 59 7.51 -9.65 -21.22
N GLU A 60 8.61 -10.42 -21.10
CA GLU A 60 9.05 -11.01 -19.83
C GLU A 60 9.51 -9.93 -18.82
N GLY A 61 10.16 -8.86 -19.29
CA GLY A 61 10.52 -7.71 -18.44
C GLY A 61 9.31 -6.90 -17.96
N SER A 62 8.33 -6.66 -18.85
CA SER A 62 7.10 -5.91 -18.54
C SER A 62 6.14 -6.69 -17.64
N SER A 63 5.99 -8.00 -17.86
CA SER A 63 5.17 -8.86 -16.97
C SER A 63 5.77 -9.00 -15.57
N ARG A 64 7.11 -9.02 -15.47
CA ARG A 64 7.81 -8.97 -14.19
C ARG A 64 7.62 -7.62 -13.48
N SER A 65 7.66 -6.50 -14.20
CA SER A 65 7.42 -5.18 -13.60
C SER A 65 5.98 -5.00 -13.10
N VAL A 66 4.97 -5.47 -13.83
CA VAL A 66 3.57 -5.45 -13.35
C VAL A 66 3.39 -6.32 -12.12
N THR A 67 4.03 -7.49 -12.08
CA THR A 67 3.97 -8.38 -10.91
C THR A 67 4.59 -7.72 -9.68
N ASP A 68 5.77 -7.09 -9.85
CA ASP A 68 6.44 -6.33 -8.78
C ASP A 68 5.57 -5.15 -8.31
N ASP A 69 4.93 -4.41 -9.23
CA ASP A 69 4.02 -3.31 -8.88
C ASP A 69 2.76 -3.82 -8.14
N LEU A 70 2.20 -4.98 -8.52
CA LEU A 70 1.06 -5.60 -7.83
C LEU A 70 1.42 -6.08 -6.42
N ILE A 71 2.63 -6.63 -6.25
CA ILE A 71 3.15 -7.01 -4.94
C ILE A 71 3.35 -5.76 -4.08
N ALA A 72 3.95 -4.69 -4.64
CA ALA A 72 4.11 -3.43 -3.94
C ALA A 72 2.75 -2.83 -3.54
N LEU A 73 1.77 -2.85 -4.43
CA LEU A 73 0.40 -2.42 -4.14
C LEU A 73 -0.21 -3.21 -2.98
N ASN A 74 -0.06 -4.54 -3.00
CA ASN A 74 -0.60 -5.42 -1.96
C ASN A 74 0.08 -5.17 -0.60
N VAL A 75 1.41 -5.08 -0.57
CA VAL A 75 2.17 -4.79 0.65
C VAL A 75 1.76 -3.44 1.26
N ASN A 76 1.62 -2.41 0.43
CA ASN A 76 1.16 -1.11 0.91
C ASN A 76 -0.30 -1.16 1.38
N SER A 77 -1.19 -1.87 0.69
CA SER A 77 -2.58 -2.08 1.14
C SER A 77 -2.64 -2.74 2.52
N THR A 78 -1.92 -3.85 2.72
CA THR A 78 -1.85 -4.52 4.02
C THR A 78 -1.24 -3.63 5.11
N SER A 79 -0.24 -2.81 4.76
CA SER A 79 0.34 -1.83 5.70
C SER A 79 -0.65 -0.72 6.08
N ALA A 80 -1.50 -0.29 5.15
CA ALA A 80 -2.58 0.66 5.41
C ALA A 80 -3.64 0.06 6.34
N GLU A 81 -4.06 -1.19 6.08
CA GLU A 81 -5.00 -1.94 6.92
C GLU A 81 -4.47 -2.12 8.34
N ALA A 82 -3.21 -2.56 8.50
CA ALA A 82 -2.58 -2.71 9.81
C ALA A 82 -2.52 -1.38 10.57
N SER A 83 -2.20 -0.29 9.88
CA SER A 83 -2.18 1.07 10.44
C SER A 83 -3.58 1.54 10.86
N ALA A 84 -4.62 1.17 10.11
CA ALA A 84 -6.01 1.44 10.46
C ALA A 84 -6.45 0.65 11.70
N SER A 85 -6.09 -0.63 11.82
CA SER A 85 -6.38 -1.43 13.01
C SER A 85 -5.72 -0.87 14.28
N VAL A 86 -4.49 -0.35 14.19
CA VAL A 86 -3.84 0.33 15.32
C VAL A 86 -4.63 1.58 15.73
N LEU A 87 -5.13 2.33 14.75
CA LEU A 87 -5.95 3.52 14.99
C LEU A 87 -7.29 3.19 15.65
N GLU A 88 -7.93 2.12 15.19
CA GLU A 88 -9.19 1.59 15.72
C GLU A 88 -9.03 1.12 17.18
N VAL A 89 -8.01 0.30 17.45
CA VAL A 89 -7.71 -0.17 18.82
C VAL A 89 -7.34 1.00 19.74
N ALA A 90 -6.61 2.00 19.25
CA ALA A 90 -6.32 3.20 20.02
C ALA A 90 -7.59 4.00 20.36
N ASN A 91 -8.55 4.09 19.43
CA ASN A 91 -9.83 4.77 19.66
C ASN A 91 -10.73 3.99 20.64
N GLU A 92 -10.77 2.66 20.54
CA GLU A 92 -11.55 1.81 21.46
C GLU A 92 -10.98 1.83 22.88
N ASN A 93 -9.65 1.83 23.02
CA ASN A 93 -8.99 2.02 24.32
C ASN A 93 -9.30 3.40 24.92
N LEU A 94 -9.34 4.46 24.11
CA LEU A 94 -9.78 5.78 24.56
C LEU A 94 -11.23 5.75 25.06
N GLY A 95 -12.13 5.11 24.32
CA GLY A 95 -13.54 4.93 24.74
C GLY A 95 -13.66 4.17 26.06
N THR A 96 -12.89 3.09 26.22
CA THR A 96 -12.88 2.28 27.45
C THR A 96 -12.30 3.06 28.64
N ILE A 97 -11.25 3.87 28.45
CA ILE A 97 -10.71 4.75 29.50
C ILE A 97 -11.74 5.78 29.95
N ILE A 98 -12.48 6.38 29.01
CA ILE A 98 -13.56 7.33 29.31
C ILE A 98 -14.66 6.64 30.14
N ASP A 99 -15.04 5.42 29.77
CA ASP A 99 -16.09 4.66 30.46
C ASP A 99 -15.71 4.25 31.89
N ILE A 100 -14.43 3.97 32.15
CA ILE A 100 -13.94 3.65 33.51
C ILE A 100 -13.82 4.91 34.39
N LEU A 101 -13.61 6.08 33.80
CA LEU A 101 -13.44 7.36 34.51
C LEU A 101 -14.75 8.13 34.77
N ALA A 102 -15.84 7.75 34.09
CA ALA A 102 -17.18 8.34 34.23
C ALA A 102 -17.96 7.71 35.40
#